data_AF-A0A1M7MS14-F1
#
_entry.id   AF-A0A1M7MS14-F1
#
_cell.length_a   1.000
_cell.length_b   1.000
_cell.length_c   1.000
_cell.angle_alpha   90.00
_cell.angle_beta   90.00
_cell.angle_gamma   90.00
#
_symmetry.space_group_name_H-M   'P 1'
#
loop_
_entity.id
_entity.type
_entity.pdbx_description
1 polymer ?
#
loop_
_entity_poly.entity_id
_entity_poly.type
_entity_poly.pdbx_seq_one_letter_code
_entity_poly.pdbx_strand_id
1 'polypeptide(L)'
;MSHLANKTERKAIKVIANALRFFKDTNLLFVSAEDAFAIRHAEIMLRAVIESNGYKDYYQKGKGTKILKDKKPKYHANELF
;
A
#
# COMPACT_ATOMS: atom_id res chain seq x y z
N MET A 1 -15.34 7.95 -14.97
CA MET A 1 -15.87 7.30 -13.74
C MET A 1 -16.69 8.31 -12.95
N SER A 2 -17.77 7.88 -12.29
CA SER A 2 -18.63 8.76 -11.50
C SER A 2 -17.89 9.32 -10.27
N HIS A 3 -18.34 10.47 -9.76
CA HIS A 3 -17.69 11.12 -8.61
C HIS A 3 -17.75 10.25 -7.33
N LEU A 4 -18.78 9.41 -7.21
CA LEU A 4 -18.94 8.44 -6.13
C LEU A 4 -17.92 7.31 -6.23
N ALA A 5 -17.72 6.74 -7.43
CA ALA A 5 -16.73 5.69 -7.66
C ALA A 5 -15.32 6.13 -7.22
N ASN A 6 -14.91 7.35 -7.60
CA ASN A 6 -13.62 7.90 -7.21
C ASN A 6 -13.46 8.06 -5.68
N LYS A 7 -14.53 8.41 -4.96
CA LYS A 7 -14.52 8.53 -3.49
C LYS A 7 -14.41 7.16 -2.84
N THR A 8 -15.14 6.16 -3.35
CA THR A 8 -15.12 4.78 -2.87
C THR A 8 -13.76 4.14 -3.09
N GLU A 9 -13.18 4.29 -4.28
CA GLU A 9 -11.86 3.79 -4.64
C GLU A 9 -10.78 4.37 -3.72
N ARG A 10 -10.76 5.70 -3.55
CA ARG A 10 -9.84 6.37 -2.62
C ARG A 10 -9.99 5.83 -1.19
N LYS A 11 -11.21 5.54 -0.74
CA LYS A 11 -11.46 4.99 0.60
C LYS A 11 -10.94 3.56 0.73
N ALA A 12 -11.11 2.73 -0.30
CA ALA A 12 -10.57 1.36 -0.32
C ALA A 12 -9.04 1.38 -0.26
N ILE A 13 -8.37 2.18 -1.10
CA ILE A 13 -6.92 2.36 -1.10
C ILE A 13 -6.43 2.87 0.26
N LYS A 14 -7.21 3.76 0.90
CA LYS A 14 -6.89 4.25 2.23
C LYS A 14 -6.89 3.16 3.29
N VAL A 15 -7.82 2.22 3.22
CA VAL A 15 -7.89 1.07 4.15
C VAL A 15 -6.67 0.17 3.95
N ILE A 16 -6.31 -0.13 2.70
CA ILE A 16 -5.11 -0.91 2.35
C ILE A 16 -3.85 -0.23 2.91
N ALA A 17 -3.68 1.07 2.68
CA ALA A 17 -2.53 1.83 3.18
C ALA A 17 -2.46 1.83 4.73
N ASN A 18 -3.59 1.83 5.42
CA ASN A 18 -3.59 1.76 6.89
C ASN A 18 -3.07 0.40 7.40
N ALA A 19 -3.17 -0.68 6.63
CA ALA A 19 -2.63 -1.99 7.02
C ALA A 19 -1.09 -2.01 6.97
N LEU A 20 -0.47 -1.25 6.06
CA LEU A 20 0.99 -1.18 5.91
C LEU A 20 1.73 -0.76 7.19
N ARG A 21 1.07 -0.05 8.12
CA ARG A 21 1.68 0.34 9.39
C ARG A 21 2.13 -0.86 10.23
N PHE A 22 1.45 -2.00 10.10
CA PHE A 22 1.75 -3.21 10.86
C PHE A 22 2.99 -3.94 10.35
N PHE A 23 3.39 -3.67 9.10
CA PHE A 23 4.60 -4.23 8.49
C PHE A 23 5.87 -3.45 8.84
N LYS A 24 5.74 -2.28 9.47
CA LYS A 24 6.89 -1.39 9.73
C LYS A 24 7.82 -1.90 10.83
N ASP A 25 7.30 -2.70 11.75
CA ASP A 25 8.05 -3.15 12.93
C ASP A 25 7.73 -4.62 13.25
N THR A 26 8.09 -5.51 12.32
CA THR A 26 7.90 -6.95 12.45
C THR A 26 9.05 -7.62 13.20
N ASN A 27 10.11 -6.88 13.51
CA ASN A 27 11.29 -7.36 14.25
C ASN A 27 10.94 -7.85 15.66
N LEU A 28 9.84 -7.36 16.22
CA LEU A 28 9.36 -7.75 17.55
C LEU A 28 8.54 -9.05 17.55
N LEU A 29 8.24 -9.62 16.38
CA LEU A 29 7.37 -10.79 16.25
C LEU A 29 8.10 -12.13 16.37
N PHE A 30 9.43 -12.13 16.58
CA PHE A 30 10.26 -13.35 16.65
C PHE A 30 9.94 -14.35 15.53
N VAL A 31 9.77 -13.84 14.31
CA VAL A 31 9.36 -14.61 13.14
C VAL A 31 10.52 -15.43 12.57
N SER A 32 10.20 -16.58 11.98
CA SER A 32 11.17 -17.37 11.22
C SER A 32 11.65 -16.60 9.98
N ALA A 33 12.74 -17.05 9.36
CA ALA A 33 13.25 -16.44 8.13
C ALA A 33 12.22 -16.53 6.97
N GLU A 34 11.47 -17.64 6.90
CA GLU A 34 10.42 -17.84 5.91
C GLU A 34 9.24 -16.90 6.12
N ASP A 35 8.78 -16.76 7.37
CA ASP A 35 7.71 -15.82 7.72
C ASP A 35 8.12 -14.38 7.45
N ALA A 36 9.37 -14.01 7.76
CA ALA A 36 9.89 -12.68 7.47
C ALA A 36 9.87 -12.37 5.96
N PHE A 37 10.20 -13.36 5.12
CA PHE A 37 10.09 -13.23 3.67
C PHE A 37 8.63 -13.06 3.23
N ALA A 38 7.71 -13.88 3.75
CA ALA A 38 6.29 -13.79 3.43
C ALA A 38 5.68 -12.44 3.84
N ILE A 39 6.04 -11.94 5.02
CA ILE A 39 5.63 -10.62 5.52
C ILE A 39 6.13 -9.52 4.58
N ARG A 40 7.40 -9.56 4.19
CA ARG A 40 7.98 -8.56 3.29
C ARG A 40 7.31 -8.60 1.91
N HIS A 41 7.01 -9.78 1.40
CA HIS A 41 6.33 -9.96 0.13
C HIS A 41 4.89 -9.41 0.18
N ALA A 42 4.16 -9.66 1.26
CA ALA A 42 2.84 -9.10 1.49
C ALA A 42 2.86 -7.56 1.55
N GLU A 43 3.86 -6.97 2.22
CA GLU A 43 4.04 -5.50 2.23
C GLU A 43 4.22 -4.94 0.81
N ILE A 44 5.08 -5.58 0.00
CA ILE A 44 5.35 -5.16 -1.37
C ILE A 44 4.08 -5.24 -2.23
N MET A 45 3.31 -6.33 -2.13
CA MET A 45 2.06 -6.50 -2.87
C MET A 45 1.04 -5.42 -2.52
N LEU A 46 0.84 -5.13 -1.23
CA LEU A 46 -0.10 -4.09 -0.79
C LEU A 46 0.34 -2.71 -1.28
N ARG A 47 1.66 -2.42 -1.26
CA ARG A 47 2.20 -1.16 -1.79
C ARG A 47 2.01 -1.05 -3.30
N ALA A 48 2.26 -2.12 -4.05
CA ALA A 48 2.06 -2.17 -5.50
C ALA A 48 0.60 -1.89 -5.89
N VAL A 49 -0.38 -2.40 -5.14
CA VAL A 49 -1.81 -2.08 -5.36
C VAL A 49 -2.09 -0.59 -5.15
N ILE A 50 -1.50 0.04 -4.12
CA ILE A 50 -1.68 1.48 -3.89
C ILE A 50 -1.07 2.29 -5.04
N GLU A 51 0.13 1.91 -5.47
CA GLU A 51 0.88 2.59 -6.54
C GLU A 51 0.24 2.42 -7.91
N SER A 52 -0.26 1.23 -8.25
CA SER A 52 -0.93 0.96 -9.53
C SER A 52 -2.24 1.76 -9.69
N ASN A 53 -2.88 2.13 -8.58
CA ASN A 53 -4.02 3.04 -8.56
C ASN A 53 -3.61 4.53 -8.50
N GLY A 54 -2.32 4.84 -8.67
CA GLY A 54 -1.80 6.20 -8.74
C GLY A 54 -1.75 6.93 -7.41
N TYR A 55 -1.56 6.21 -6.29
CA TYR A 55 -1.37 6.79 -4.97
C TYR A 55 -0.01 6.40 -4.38
N LYS A 56 0.48 7.22 -3.45
CA LYS A 56 1.61 6.91 -2.58
C LYS A 56 1.15 6.93 -1.13
N ASP A 57 1.61 5.98 -0.34
CA ASP A 57 1.39 5.97 1.10
C ASP A 57 2.54 6.63 1.86
N TYR A 58 2.22 7.19 3.02
CA TYR A 58 3.19 7.74 3.95
C TYR A 58 2.71 7.50 5.38
N TYR A 59 3.47 6.75 6.17
CA TYR A 59 3.16 6.54 7.57
C TYR A 59 3.96 7.49 8.47
N GLN A 60 3.24 8.21 9.34
CA GLN A 60 3.84 9.03 10.38
C GLN A 60 3.35 8.57 11.76
N LYS A 61 4.30 8.26 12.65
CA LYS A 61 4.00 7.90 14.05
C LYS A 61 3.18 9.03 14.69
N GLY A 62 2.09 8.69 15.36
CA GLY A 62 1.14 9.63 15.97
C GLY A 62 0.14 10.29 15.02
N LYS A 63 0.38 10.30 13.69
CA LYS A 63 -0.57 10.87 12.70
C LYS A 63 -1.23 9.82 11.79
N GLY A 64 -0.78 8.57 11.87
CA GLY A 64 -1.27 7.45 11.07
C GLY A 64 -0.72 7.43 9.65
N THR A 65 -1.27 6.55 8.82
CA THR A 65 -0.95 6.52 7.39
C THR A 65 -1.66 7.69 6.69
N LYS A 66 -1.08 8.24 5.64
CA LYS A 66 -1.66 9.19 4.67
C LYS A 66 -1.52 8.61 3.27
N ILE A 67 -2.43 8.98 2.37
CA ILE A 67 -2.30 8.67 0.94
C ILE A 67 -2.28 9.98 0.17
N LEU A 68 -1.36 10.08 -0.78
CA LEU A 68 -1.19 11.22 -1.66
C LEU A 68 -1.38 10.73 -3.09
N LYS A 69 -2.11 11.50 -3.93
CA LYS A 69 -2.24 11.14 -5.34
C LYS A 69 -0.91 11.41 -6.03
N ASP A 70 -0.37 10.41 -6.72
CA ASP A 70 0.86 10.57 -7.46
C ASP A 70 0.59 11.43 -8.70
N LYS A 71 1.41 12.48 -8.89
CA LYS A 71 1.27 13.38 -10.03
C LYS A 71 1.84 12.78 -11.31
N LYS A 72 2.66 11.73 -11.18
CA LYS A 72 3.26 10.97 -12.27
C LYS A 72 3.08 9.48 -11.95
N PRO A 73 1.90 8.88 -12.20
CA PRO A 73 1.72 7.46 -11.99
C PRO A 73 2.78 6.72 -12.82
N LYS A 74 3.62 5.92 -12.15
CA LYS A 74 4.42 4.93 -12.86
C LYS A 74 3.42 3.87 -13.32
N TYR A 75 2.99 3.96 -14.57
CA TYR A 75 2.38 2.80 -15.20
C TYR A 75 3.46 1.73 -15.21
N HIS A 76 3.39 0.79 -14.27
CA HIS A 76 3.89 -0.55 -14.54
C HIS A 76 2.94 -1.06 -15.61
N ALA A 77 3.29 -0.75 -16.87
CA ALA A 77 2.56 -1.24 -18.01
C ALA A 77 2.42 -2.75 -17.79
N ASN A 78 1.19 -3.24 -17.96
CA ASN A 78 0.94 -4.66 -18.14
C ASN A 78 1.69 -5.06 -19.42
N GLU A 79 3.00 -5.25 -19.34
CA GLU A 79 3.75 -6.14 -20.21
C GLU A 79 3.30 -7.54 -19.81
N LEU A 80 2.20 -8.00 -20.39
CA LEU A 80 1.76 -9.40 -20.50
C LEU A 80 0.36 -9.38 -21.16
N PHE A 81 0.35 -9.01 -22.45
CA PHE A 81 -0.49 -9.68 -23.45
C PHE A 81 0.45 -10.46 -24.36
#